data_AF-A0A1J5RFV4-F1
#
_entry.id   AF-A0A1J5RFV4-F1
#
_cell.length_a   1.000
_cell.length_b   1.000
_cell.length_c   1.000
_cell.angle_alpha   90.00
_cell.angle_beta   90.00
_cell.angle_gamma   90.00
#
_symmetry.space_group_name_H-M   'P 1'
#
loop_
_entity.id
_entity.type
_entity.pdbx_description
1 polymer ?
#
loop_
_entity_poly.entity_id
_entity_poly.type
_entity_poly.pdbx_seq_one_letter_code
_entity_poly.pdbx_strand_id
1 'polypeptide(L)'
;MTATAWVQTLSTGAVGSIVGLLGVYLAFRLTTRREQVAARESRTAESVAQVIVAANELQRRLTSWQFLWVHGALAEFALASQLFVAREIREHREVALWLLDQNTKLAASYNRSQVQRAIPLFLRNRAMASMAHTMGIVVGTLVDWQAGTRPASWFASELQDEQPTPVGTHDTAPDGAS
;
A
#
# COMPACT_ATOMS: atom_id res chain seq x y z
N MET A 1 42.05 -60.66 -2.11
CA MET A 1 41.18 -59.48 -2.20
C MET A 1 39.74 -59.95 -2.05
N THR A 2 39.10 -59.63 -0.92
CA THR A 2 37.78 -60.18 -0.54
C THR A 2 36.64 -59.43 -1.24
N ALA A 3 35.62 -60.17 -1.67
CA ALA A 3 34.45 -59.66 -2.41
C ALA A 3 33.64 -58.56 -1.66
N THR A 4 33.90 -58.35 -0.37
CA THR A 4 33.24 -57.36 0.48
C THR A 4 33.70 -55.91 0.24
N ALA A 5 34.92 -55.69 -0.26
CA ALA A 5 35.45 -54.34 -0.48
C ALA A 5 34.73 -53.58 -1.61
N TRP A 6 34.33 -54.27 -2.68
CA TRP A 6 33.64 -53.67 -3.83
C TRP A 6 32.23 -53.18 -3.50
N VAL A 7 31.52 -53.90 -2.64
CA VAL A 7 30.16 -53.56 -2.21
C VAL A 7 30.16 -52.31 -1.33
N GLN A 8 31.17 -52.13 -0.46
CA GLN A 8 31.31 -50.92 0.35
C GLN A 8 31.63 -49.67 -0.47
N THR A 9 32.45 -49.78 -1.52
CA THR A 9 32.72 -48.66 -2.44
C THR A 9 31.49 -48.29 -3.29
N LEU A 10 30.68 -49.26 -3.69
CA LEU A 10 29.44 -49.00 -4.44
C LEU A 10 28.36 -48.33 -3.57
N SER A 11 28.23 -48.73 -2.30
CA SER A 11 27.24 -48.14 -1.39
C SER A 11 27.60 -46.71 -0.97
N THR A 12 28.89 -46.41 -0.73
CA THR A 12 29.34 -45.04 -0.42
C THR A 12 29.20 -44.10 -1.63
N GLY A 13 29.50 -44.58 -2.84
CA GLY A 13 29.29 -43.79 -4.07
C GLY A 13 27.82 -43.46 -4.32
N ALA A 14 26.92 -44.43 -4.12
CA ALA A 14 25.48 -44.23 -4.29
C ALA A 14 24.88 -43.23 -3.28
N VAL A 15 25.31 -43.30 -2.02
CA VAL A 15 24.87 -42.35 -0.97
C VAL A 15 25.36 -40.93 -1.28
N GLY A 16 26.59 -40.77 -1.77
CA GLY A 16 27.13 -39.48 -2.20
C GLY A 16 26.33 -38.83 -3.33
N SER A 17 25.89 -39.61 -4.32
CA SER A 17 25.05 -39.12 -5.43
C SER A 17 23.65 -38.67 -4.99
N ILE A 18 23.04 -39.35 -4.02
CA ILE A 18 21.72 -38.97 -3.49
C ILE A 18 21.80 -37.65 -2.72
N VAL A 19 22.84 -37.49 -1.88
CA VAL A 19 23.06 -36.24 -1.13
C VAL A 19 23.37 -35.07 -2.07
N GLY A 20 24.16 -35.31 -3.13
CA GLY A 20 24.45 -34.31 -4.16
C GLY A 20 23.19 -33.83 -4.90
N LEU A 21 22.33 -34.76 -5.35
CA LEU A 21 21.06 -34.44 -6.01
C LEU A 21 20.11 -33.68 -5.08
N LEU A 22 20.05 -34.05 -3.80
CA LEU A 22 19.24 -33.35 -2.81
C LEU A 22 19.72 -31.91 -2.60
N GLY A 23 21.04 -31.68 -2.55
CA GLY A 23 21.65 -30.36 -2.44
C GLY A 23 21.36 -29.46 -3.65
N VAL A 24 21.46 -30.00 -4.87
CA VAL A 24 21.12 -29.27 -6.10
C VAL A 24 19.63 -28.94 -6.15
N TYR A 25 18.76 -29.88 -5.77
CA TYR A 25 17.32 -29.64 -5.69
C TYR A 25 16.98 -28.56 -4.64
N LEU A 26 17.62 -28.57 -3.48
CA LEU A 26 17.41 -27.56 -2.44
C LEU A 26 17.89 -26.18 -2.90
N ALA A 27 19.07 -26.10 -3.53
CA ALA A 27 19.61 -24.87 -4.11
C ALA A 27 18.70 -24.33 -5.22
N PHE A 28 18.16 -25.20 -6.09
CA PHE A 28 17.19 -24.84 -7.12
C PHE A 28 15.87 -24.34 -6.52
N ARG A 29 15.36 -24.99 -5.47
CA ARG A 29 14.17 -24.54 -4.71
C ARG A 29 14.41 -23.18 -4.04
N LEU A 30 15.59 -22.94 -3.50
CA LEU A 30 15.93 -21.68 -2.83
C LEU A 30 16.10 -20.53 -3.82
N THR A 31 16.76 -20.79 -4.96
CA THR A 31 16.92 -19.80 -6.04
C THR A 31 15.59 -19.44 -6.67
N THR A 32 14.77 -20.43 -7.06
CA THR A 32 13.42 -20.17 -7.60
C THR A 32 12.53 -19.44 -6.62
N ARG A 33 12.60 -19.74 -5.32
CA ARG A 33 11.87 -18.98 -4.29
C ARG A 33 12.37 -17.53 -4.19
N ARG A 34 13.67 -17.29 -4.24
CA ARG A 34 14.24 -15.92 -4.19
C ARG A 34 13.89 -15.12 -5.43
N GLU A 35 13.94 -15.72 -6.61
CA GLU A 35 13.53 -15.08 -7.86
C GLU A 35 12.04 -14.71 -7.85
N GLN A 36 11.18 -15.59 -7.33
CA GLN A 36 9.75 -15.30 -7.19
C GLN A 36 9.47 -14.16 -6.19
N VAL A 37 10.25 -14.07 -5.11
CA VAL A 37 10.12 -12.97 -4.14
C VAL A 37 10.62 -11.65 -4.73
N ALA A 38 11.80 -11.64 -5.35
CA ALA A 38 12.34 -10.45 -6.01
C ALA A 38 11.42 -9.93 -7.13
N ALA A 39 10.81 -10.83 -7.91
CA ALA A 39 9.83 -10.47 -8.93
C ALA A 39 8.51 -9.94 -8.34
N ARG A 40 8.14 -10.31 -7.10
CA ARG A 40 7.00 -9.71 -6.39
C ARG A 40 7.36 -8.33 -5.87
N GLU A 41 8.47 -8.22 -5.16
CA GLU A 41 8.98 -6.96 -4.62
C GLU A 41 9.15 -5.90 -5.72
N SER A 42 9.69 -6.29 -6.88
CA SER A 42 9.82 -5.38 -8.03
C SER A 42 8.47 -4.90 -8.57
N ARG A 43 7.43 -5.75 -8.57
CA ARG A 43 6.09 -5.39 -9.06
C ARG A 43 5.33 -4.51 -8.07
N THR A 44 5.45 -4.80 -6.78
CA THR A 44 4.90 -3.95 -5.72
C THR A 44 5.60 -2.58 -5.75
N ALA A 45 6.93 -2.55 -5.88
CA ALA A 45 7.70 -1.31 -6.03
C ALA A 45 7.26 -0.48 -7.25
N GLU A 46 7.02 -1.12 -8.39
CA GLU A 46 6.50 -0.43 -9.58
C GLU A 46 5.10 0.17 -9.33
N SER A 47 4.21 -0.60 -8.69
CA SER A 47 2.86 -0.14 -8.38
C SER A 47 2.88 1.02 -7.38
N VAL A 48 3.77 0.99 -6.38
CA VAL A 48 4.00 2.11 -5.45
C VAL A 48 4.54 3.33 -6.18
N ALA A 49 5.53 3.15 -7.06
CA ALA A 49 6.10 4.25 -7.83
C ALA A 49 5.04 4.95 -8.70
N GLN A 50 4.12 4.20 -9.33
CA GLN A 50 3.01 4.78 -10.10
C GLN A 50 2.11 5.67 -9.23
N VAL A 51 1.78 5.23 -8.01
CA VAL A 51 1.00 6.03 -7.05
C VAL A 51 1.78 7.28 -6.61
N ILE A 52 3.06 7.15 -6.30
CA ILE A 52 3.92 8.27 -5.89
C ILE A 52 4.05 9.31 -7.00
N VAL A 53 4.25 8.89 -8.24
CA VAL A 53 4.34 9.80 -9.40
C VAL A 53 3.03 10.57 -9.57
N ALA A 54 1.89 9.88 -9.50
CA ALA A 54 0.58 10.52 -9.62
C ALA A 54 0.29 11.48 -8.44
N ALA A 55 0.66 11.10 -7.22
CA ALA A 55 0.51 11.95 -6.03
C ALA A 55 1.37 13.21 -6.10
N ASN A 56 2.62 13.10 -6.56
CA ASN A 56 3.53 14.23 -6.77
C ASN A 56 3.01 15.16 -7.88
N GLU A 57 2.50 14.61 -8.99
CA GLU A 57 1.89 15.41 -10.04
C GLU A 57 0.67 16.15 -9.52
N LEU A 58 -0.18 15.49 -8.75
CA LEU A 58 -1.32 16.13 -8.11
C LEU A 58 -0.89 17.23 -7.14
N GLN A 59 0.11 16.99 -6.27
CA GLN A 59 0.68 17.99 -5.39
C GLN A 59 1.20 19.21 -6.16
N ARG A 60 1.92 18.98 -7.26
CA ARG A 60 2.41 20.05 -8.16
C ARG A 60 1.27 20.86 -8.76
N ARG A 61 0.19 20.21 -9.21
CA ARG A 61 -0.98 20.91 -9.77
C ARG A 61 -1.76 21.69 -8.73
N LEU A 62 -1.93 21.14 -7.52
CA LEU A 62 -2.61 21.80 -6.39
C LEU A 62 -1.85 23.03 -5.89
N THR A 63 -0.53 23.06 -6.02
CA THR A 63 0.32 24.20 -5.64
C THR A 63 0.55 25.20 -6.78
N SER A 64 0.13 24.87 -8.01
CA SER A 64 0.27 25.75 -9.18
C SER A 64 -0.91 26.72 -9.32
N TRP A 65 -0.67 27.86 -9.96
CA TRP A 65 -1.69 28.88 -10.23
C TRP A 65 -2.68 28.46 -11.35
N GLN A 66 -2.41 27.38 -12.08
CA GLN A 66 -3.21 26.92 -13.22
C GLN A 66 -4.14 25.77 -12.82
N PHE A 67 -5.16 26.10 -12.01
CA PHE A 67 -6.10 25.16 -11.40
C PHE A 67 -6.95 24.32 -12.38
N LEU A 68 -6.98 24.67 -13.67
CA LEU A 68 -7.75 23.97 -14.70
C LEU A 68 -7.38 22.49 -14.84
N TRP A 69 -6.17 22.09 -14.44
CA TRP A 69 -5.62 20.75 -14.66
C TRP A 69 -5.69 19.84 -13.43
N VAL A 70 -6.21 20.32 -12.30
CA VAL A 70 -6.30 19.55 -11.05
C VAL A 70 -7.21 18.32 -11.20
N HIS A 71 -8.26 18.41 -12.01
CA HIS A 71 -9.18 17.29 -12.27
C HIS A 71 -8.49 16.10 -12.96
N GLY A 72 -7.60 16.38 -13.92
CA GLY A 72 -6.84 15.33 -14.60
C GLY A 72 -5.88 14.63 -13.64
N ALA A 73 -5.12 15.40 -12.86
CA ALA A 73 -4.21 14.83 -11.87
C ALA A 73 -4.93 14.05 -10.75
N LEU A 74 -6.14 14.48 -10.35
CA LEU A 74 -6.99 13.72 -9.44
C LEU A 74 -7.42 12.38 -10.04
N ALA A 75 -7.82 12.36 -11.31
CA ALA A 75 -8.19 11.14 -12.00
C ALA A 75 -7.00 10.18 -12.18
N GLU A 76 -5.81 10.71 -12.49
CA GLU A 76 -4.58 9.92 -12.59
C GLU A 76 -4.19 9.29 -11.24
N PHE A 77 -4.28 10.05 -10.14
CA PHE A 77 -4.03 9.51 -8.80
C PHE A 77 -5.06 8.45 -8.40
N ALA A 78 -6.35 8.68 -8.68
CA ALA A 78 -7.40 7.71 -8.42
C ALA A 78 -7.18 6.41 -9.22
N LEU A 79 -6.83 6.53 -10.50
CA LEU A 79 -6.53 5.38 -11.37
C LEU A 79 -5.31 4.60 -10.86
N ALA A 80 -4.20 5.27 -10.57
CA ALA A 80 -2.98 4.63 -10.05
C ALA A 80 -3.27 3.87 -8.75
N SER A 81 -4.06 4.47 -7.86
CA SER A 81 -4.48 3.84 -6.62
C SER A 81 -5.39 2.64 -6.83
N GLN A 82 -6.35 2.71 -7.76
CA GLN A 82 -7.23 1.58 -8.09
C GLN A 82 -6.44 0.42 -8.70
N LEU A 83 -5.46 0.71 -9.55
CA LEU A 83 -4.56 -0.29 -10.11
C LEU A 83 -3.71 -0.95 -9.02
N PHE A 84 -3.18 -0.16 -8.09
CA PHE A 84 -2.49 -0.69 -6.91
C PHE A 84 -3.41 -1.62 -6.11
N VAL A 85 -4.63 -1.19 -5.79
CA VAL A 85 -5.60 -1.99 -5.03
C VAL A 85 -5.94 -3.29 -5.75
N ALA A 86 -6.25 -3.23 -7.05
CA ALA A 86 -6.59 -4.40 -7.84
C ALA A 86 -5.47 -5.45 -7.86
N ARG A 87 -4.21 -5.02 -7.76
CA ARG A 87 -3.03 -5.89 -7.78
C ARG A 87 -2.63 -6.39 -6.38
N GLU A 88 -2.61 -5.50 -5.40
CA GLU A 88 -1.92 -5.74 -4.12
C GLU A 88 -2.88 -6.07 -2.96
N ILE A 89 -4.20 -5.93 -3.10
CA ILE A 89 -5.15 -6.10 -1.97
C ILE A 89 -5.08 -7.47 -1.26
N ARG A 90 -4.64 -8.53 -1.96
CA ARG A 90 -4.51 -9.86 -1.36
C ARG A 90 -3.31 -9.97 -0.41
N GLU A 91 -2.22 -9.27 -0.73
CA GLU A 91 -0.94 -9.37 0.00
C GLU A 91 -0.73 -8.17 0.95
N HIS A 92 -1.20 -6.99 0.56
CA HIS A 92 -1.04 -5.72 1.27
C HIS A 92 -2.40 -5.04 1.51
N ARG A 93 -3.34 -5.80 2.09
CA ARG A 93 -4.73 -5.37 2.30
C ARG A 93 -4.85 -4.03 3.03
N GLU A 94 -4.10 -3.85 4.11
CA GLU A 94 -4.18 -2.66 4.97
C GLU A 94 -3.77 -1.38 4.20
N VAL A 95 -2.67 -1.47 3.44
CA VAL A 95 -2.18 -0.37 2.59
C VAL A 95 -3.16 -0.07 1.47
N ALA A 96 -3.72 -1.10 0.83
CA ALA A 96 -4.71 -0.94 -0.23
C ALA A 96 -6.00 -0.28 0.27
N LEU A 97 -6.51 -0.70 1.43
CA LEU A 97 -7.70 -0.10 2.05
C LEU A 97 -7.45 1.34 2.48
N TRP A 98 -6.28 1.61 3.07
CA TRP A 98 -5.88 2.97 3.41
C TRP A 98 -5.77 3.86 2.17
N LEU A 99 -5.20 3.38 1.05
CA LEU A 99 -5.17 4.16 -0.20
C LEU A 99 -6.57 4.46 -0.77
N LEU A 100 -7.52 3.53 -0.66
CA LEU A 100 -8.91 3.78 -1.03
C LEU A 100 -9.56 4.84 -0.14
N ASP A 101 -9.27 4.79 1.16
CA ASP A 101 -9.75 5.79 2.12
C ASP A 101 -9.16 7.18 1.80
N GLN A 102 -7.86 7.29 1.53
CA GLN A 102 -7.23 8.55 1.10
C GLN A 102 -7.87 9.11 -0.17
N ASN A 103 -8.20 8.28 -1.15
CA ASN A 103 -8.95 8.70 -2.34
C ASN A 103 -10.34 9.24 -2.01
N THR A 104 -11.05 8.58 -1.10
CA THR A 104 -12.40 8.97 -0.69
C THR A 104 -12.37 10.33 0.03
N LYS A 105 -11.42 10.52 0.95
CA LYS A 105 -11.18 11.80 1.63
C LYS A 105 -10.81 12.92 0.67
N LEU A 106 -9.93 12.63 -0.28
CA LEU A 106 -9.49 13.57 -1.29
C LEU A 106 -10.66 14.01 -2.19
N ALA A 107 -11.48 13.06 -2.65
CA ALA A 107 -12.68 13.35 -3.43
C ALA A 107 -13.70 14.17 -2.63
N ALA A 108 -13.92 13.84 -1.36
CA ALA A 108 -14.82 14.58 -0.48
C ALA A 108 -14.33 16.02 -0.22
N SER A 109 -13.03 16.20 0.01
CA SER A 109 -12.39 17.52 0.17
C SER A 109 -12.51 18.35 -1.11
N TYR A 110 -12.22 17.72 -2.25
CA TYR A 110 -12.31 18.34 -3.55
C TYR A 110 -13.73 18.82 -3.87
N ASN A 111 -14.74 17.96 -3.68
CA ASN A 111 -16.14 18.32 -3.88
C ASN A 111 -16.58 19.48 -2.99
N ARG A 112 -16.17 19.48 -1.70
CA ARG A 112 -16.45 20.61 -0.80
C ARG A 112 -15.85 21.93 -1.32
N SER A 113 -14.65 21.89 -1.90
CA SER A 113 -13.99 23.06 -2.47
C SER A 113 -14.61 23.57 -3.78
N GLN A 114 -15.32 22.70 -4.53
CA GLN A 114 -15.97 23.02 -5.82
C GLN A 114 -17.42 23.48 -5.66
N VAL A 115 -18.19 22.88 -4.74
CA VAL A 115 -19.63 23.13 -4.58
C VAL A 115 -19.91 24.55 -4.08
N GLN A 116 -18.97 25.17 -3.38
CA GLN A 116 -19.15 26.53 -2.87
C GLN A 116 -18.54 27.55 -3.85
N ARG A 117 -19.29 27.88 -4.91
CA ARG A 117 -18.93 28.91 -5.91
C ARG A 117 -18.69 30.32 -5.33
N ALA A 118 -18.99 30.53 -4.05
CA ALA A 118 -18.83 31.79 -3.32
C ALA A 118 -17.63 31.80 -2.34
N ILE A 119 -16.79 30.75 -2.28
CA ILE A 119 -15.61 30.76 -1.40
C ILE A 119 -14.61 31.82 -1.89
N PRO A 120 -14.21 32.77 -1.03
CA PRO A 120 -13.10 33.67 -1.30
C PRO A 120 -11.83 32.93 -1.74
N LEU A 121 -11.11 33.46 -2.74
CA LEU A 121 -9.91 32.84 -3.32
C LEU A 121 -8.88 32.36 -2.27
N PHE A 122 -8.74 33.07 -1.14
CA PHE A 122 -7.82 32.69 -0.07
C PHE A 122 -8.19 31.37 0.62
N LEU A 123 -9.48 31.11 0.86
CA LEU A 123 -9.96 29.86 1.46
C LEU A 123 -9.80 28.70 0.49
N ARG A 124 -10.01 28.94 -0.81
CA ARG A 124 -9.73 27.97 -1.86
C ARG A 124 -8.24 27.60 -1.89
N ASN A 125 -7.35 28.60 -1.86
CA ASN A 125 -5.91 28.36 -1.81
C ASN A 125 -5.49 27.59 -0.55
N ARG A 126 -6.08 27.90 0.60
CA ARG A 126 -5.84 27.15 1.85
C ARG A 126 -6.30 25.69 1.74
N ALA A 127 -7.47 25.44 1.16
CA ALA A 127 -7.97 24.09 0.92
C ALA A 127 -7.05 23.30 -0.04
N MET A 128 -6.60 23.95 -1.12
CA MET A 128 -5.66 23.33 -2.08
C MET A 128 -4.29 23.04 -1.44
N ALA A 129 -3.78 23.94 -0.61
CA ALA A 129 -2.55 23.71 0.15
C ALA A 129 -2.71 22.55 1.14
N SER A 130 -3.87 22.43 1.79
CA SER A 130 -4.18 21.29 2.65
C SER A 130 -4.19 19.97 1.86
N MET A 131 -4.83 19.94 0.68
CA MET A 131 -4.83 18.74 -0.17
C MET A 131 -3.42 18.39 -0.66
N ALA A 132 -2.61 19.39 -1.03
CA ALA A 132 -1.23 19.20 -1.43
C ALA A 132 -0.40 18.60 -0.28
N HIS A 133 -0.62 19.06 0.94
CA HIS A 133 0.00 18.49 2.13
C HIS A 133 -0.40 17.02 2.35
N THR A 134 -1.69 16.69 2.20
CA THR A 134 -2.16 15.30 2.26
C THR A 134 -1.44 14.41 1.23
N MET A 135 -1.23 14.88 0.00
CA MET A 135 -0.47 14.12 -1.00
C MET A 135 1.00 13.94 -0.62
N GLY A 136 1.62 14.94 0.00
CA GLY A 136 2.97 14.80 0.57
C GLY A 136 3.03 13.74 1.67
N ILE A 137 2.02 13.67 2.55
CA ILE A 137 1.90 12.60 3.57
C ILE A 137 1.74 11.24 2.91
N VAL A 138 0.92 11.14 1.85
CA VAL A 138 0.71 9.87 1.13
C VAL A 138 2.01 9.37 0.53
N VAL A 139 2.76 10.25 -0.16
CA VAL A 139 4.06 9.91 -0.74
C VAL A 139 5.03 9.46 0.35
N GLY A 140 5.20 10.24 1.42
CA GLY A 140 6.11 9.91 2.51
C GLY A 140 5.78 8.57 3.17
N THR A 141 4.50 8.32 3.41
CA THR A 141 4.01 7.09 4.03
C THR A 141 4.25 5.85 3.16
N LEU A 142 4.05 5.95 1.84
CA LEU A 142 4.32 4.86 0.91
C LEU A 142 5.82 4.58 0.76
N VAL A 143 6.65 5.63 0.76
CA VAL A 143 8.12 5.49 0.74
C VAL A 143 8.61 4.81 2.02
N ASP A 144 8.14 5.25 3.19
CA ASP A 144 8.47 4.64 4.48
C ASP A 144 8.07 3.16 4.53
N TRP A 145 6.87 2.85 4.03
CA TRP A 145 6.38 1.48 3.95
C TRP A 145 7.23 0.62 3.00
N GLN A 146 7.54 1.13 1.80
CA GLN A 146 8.37 0.41 0.82
C GLN A 146 9.81 0.20 1.33
N ALA A 147 10.33 1.14 2.12
CA ALA A 147 11.63 1.03 2.78
C ALA A 147 11.61 0.08 4.00
N GLY A 148 10.44 -0.38 4.42
CA GLY A 148 10.26 -1.24 5.60
C GLY A 148 10.39 -0.49 6.94
N THR A 149 10.48 0.84 6.94
CA THR A 149 10.54 1.65 8.17
C THR A 149 9.16 1.77 8.83
N ARG A 150 8.09 1.62 8.05
CA ARG A 150 6.70 1.61 8.54
C ARG A 150 6.02 0.26 8.27
N PRO A 151 5.58 -0.47 9.31
CA PRO A 151 4.90 -1.76 9.12
C PRO A 151 3.48 -1.56 8.57
N ALA A 152 2.96 -2.56 7.84
CA ALA A 152 1.60 -2.53 7.29
C ALA A 152 0.51 -2.33 8.37
N SER A 153 0.74 -2.86 9.58
CA SER A 153 -0.20 -2.74 10.70
C SER A 153 -0.46 -1.31 11.15
N TRP A 154 0.46 -0.37 10.86
CA TRP A 154 0.24 1.06 11.10
C TRP A 154 -0.93 1.62 10.28
N PHE A 155 -1.13 1.11 9.07
CA PHE A 155 -2.25 1.50 8.22
C PHE A 155 -3.59 1.01 8.79
N ALA A 156 -3.59 -0.12 9.50
CA ALA A 156 -4.78 -0.63 10.17
C ALA A 156 -5.22 0.24 11.36
N SER A 157 -4.27 0.80 12.13
CA SER A 157 -4.61 1.73 13.22
C SER A 157 -5.21 3.04 12.70
N GLU A 158 -4.67 3.60 11.61
CA GLU A 158 -5.23 4.81 10.99
C GLU A 158 -6.66 4.60 10.46
N LEU A 159 -6.97 3.39 9.98
CA LEU A 159 -8.32 3.03 9.56
C LEU A 159 -9.31 2.88 10.73
N GLN A 160 -8.82 2.60 11.95
CA GLN A 160 -9.65 2.42 13.15
C GLN A 160 -9.95 3.73 13.87
N ASP A 161 -9.00 4.67 13.88
CA ASP A 161 -9.16 5.98 14.53
C ASP A 161 -10.27 6.85 13.89
N GLU A 162 -10.77 6.46 12.72
CA GLU A 162 -11.88 7.11 12.02
C GLU A 162 -13.23 6.42 12.13
N GLN A 163 -13.33 5.27 12.79
CA GLN A 163 -14.65 4.73 13.11
C GLN A 163 -15.36 5.71 14.05
N PRO A 164 -16.57 6.19 13.70
CA PRO A 164 -17.30 7.10 14.58
C PRO A 164 -17.51 6.37 15.90
N THR A 165 -16.99 6.95 16.98
CA THR A 165 -17.33 6.55 18.35
C THR A 165 -18.85 6.41 18.38
N PRO A 166 -19.41 5.25 18.77
CA PRO A 166 -20.86 5.10 18.80
C PRO A 166 -21.40 6.25 19.65
N VAL A 167 -22.26 7.07 19.03
CA VAL A 167 -22.97 8.14 19.73
C VAL A 167 -23.64 7.44 20.90
N GLY A 168 -23.16 7.75 22.11
CA GLY A 168 -23.74 7.20 23.33
C GLY A 168 -25.24 7.36 23.22
N THR A 169 -25.96 6.25 23.26
CA THR A 169 -27.39 6.26 23.51
C THR A 169 -27.54 7.02 24.81
N HIS A 170 -27.97 8.28 24.74
CA HIS A 170 -28.49 8.96 25.91
C HIS A 170 -29.62 8.06 26.40
N ASP A 171 -29.36 7.37 27.51
CA ASP A 171 -30.38 6.71 28.30
C ASP A 171 -31.45 7.75 28.56
N THR A 172 -32.56 7.68 27.83
CA THR A 172 -33.82 8.22 28.30
C THR A 172 -34.23 7.34 29.47
N ALA A 173 -33.71 7.68 30.65
CA ALA A 173 -34.28 7.23 31.90
C ALA A 173 -35.76 7.64 31.90
N PRO A 174 -36.70 6.72 32.19
CA PRO A 174 -38.07 7.11 32.44
C PRO A 174 -38.11 7.80 33.80
N ASP A 175 -38.11 9.13 33.80
CA ASP A 175 -38.49 9.89 34.98
C ASP A 175 -39.92 9.51 35.35
N GLY A 176 -40.05 9.08 36.60
CA GLY A 176 -41.29 8.61 37.17
C GLY A 176 -42.25 9.73 37.52
N ALA A 177 -43.43 9.27 37.93
CA ALA A 177 -44.32 9.89 38.89
C ALA A 177 -44.87 11.27 38.52
N SER A 178 -46.12 11.29 38.06
CA SER A 178 -47.26 11.84 38.83
C SER A 178 -48.57 11.37 38.24
#